data_AF-A0A5J4V304-F1
#
_entry.id   AF-A0A5J4V304-F1
#
_cell.length_a   1.000
_cell.length_b   1.000
_cell.length_c   1.000
_cell.angle_alpha   90.00
_cell.angle_beta   90.00
_cell.angle_gamma   90.00
#
_symmetry.space_group_name_H-M   'P 1'
#
loop_
_entity.id
_entity.type
_entity.pdbx_description
1 polymer ?
#
loop_
_entity_poly.entity_id
_entity_poly.type
_entity_poly.pdbx_seq_one_letter_code
_entity_poly.pdbx_strand_id
1 'polypeptide(L)'
;MSENNSKYNNLTIGERIKDAITPLYNYKKHTDGKKGSKTGSAVDLGKCDDQLCVMDFDIKKDLSDEKITEIRNQIIENLPSNIGLVKTAHGGLHVYLDRDGYPLKNNSQIKIIKTENFNVNIFAHIDENQRLVVLPKSAYRPQ
;
A
#
# COMPACT_ATOMS: atom_id res chain seq x y z
N MET A 1 -4.54 -27.93 -13.88
CA MET A 1 -4.34 -27.61 -12.46
C MET A 1 -2.86 -27.38 -12.27
N SER A 2 -2.41 -26.13 -12.36
CA SER A 2 -1.02 -25.78 -12.05
C SER A 2 -0.97 -25.48 -10.56
N GLU A 3 -0.20 -26.29 -9.83
CA GLU A 3 0.14 -26.03 -8.43
C GLU A 3 0.95 -24.73 -8.36
N ASN A 4 0.26 -23.61 -8.20
CA ASN A 4 0.89 -22.38 -7.71
C ASN A 4 1.13 -22.56 -6.21
N ASN A 5 2.11 -23.41 -5.88
CA ASN A 5 2.74 -23.43 -4.57
C ASN A 5 3.54 -22.13 -4.41
N SER A 6 2.82 -21.03 -4.17
CA SER A 6 3.44 -19.79 -3.76
C SER A 6 4.07 -20.05 -2.40
N LYS A 7 5.39 -19.91 -2.36
CA LYS A 7 6.24 -19.93 -1.15
C LYS A 7 5.71 -19.04 -0.01
N TYR A 8 4.76 -18.16 -0.31
CA TYR A 8 4.21 -17.14 0.58
C TYR A 8 2.77 -17.43 1.03
N ASN A 9 2.12 -18.50 0.54
CA ASN A 9 0.72 -18.84 0.88
C ASN A 9 0.49 -19.10 2.38
N ASN A 10 1.55 -19.43 3.12
CA ASN A 10 1.50 -19.69 4.56
C ASN A 10 1.98 -18.52 5.42
N LEU A 11 2.45 -17.42 4.80
CA LEU A 11 2.93 -16.24 5.52
C LEU A 11 1.84 -15.18 5.60
N THR A 12 1.69 -14.61 6.78
CA THR A 12 0.89 -13.40 6.96
C THR A 12 1.51 -12.21 6.21
N ILE A 13 0.71 -11.20 5.89
CA ILE A 13 1.22 -9.93 5.31
C ILE A 13 2.32 -9.33 6.19
N GLY A 14 2.16 -9.39 7.53
CA GLY A 14 3.16 -8.89 8.47
C GLY A 14 4.53 -9.56 8.31
N GLU A 15 4.54 -10.88 8.14
CA GLU A 15 5.77 -11.64 7.92
C GLU A 15 6.42 -11.34 6.57
N ARG A 16 5.61 -11.08 5.53
CA ARG A 16 6.10 -10.76 4.18
C ARG A 16 6.74 -9.38 4.09
N ILE A 17 6.24 -8.40 4.86
CA ILE A 17 6.77 -7.03 4.81
C ILE A 17 7.91 -6.76 5.80
N LYS A 18 8.12 -7.62 6.81
CA LYS A 18 9.01 -7.33 7.96
C LYS A 18 10.40 -6.86 7.56
N ASP A 19 11.01 -7.50 6.56
CA ASP A 19 12.37 -7.21 6.08
C ASP A 19 12.39 -6.10 5.01
N ALA A 20 11.22 -5.71 4.52
CA ALA A 20 11.02 -4.63 3.56
C ALA A 20 10.73 -3.27 4.22
N ILE A 21 10.50 -3.24 5.54
CA ILE A 21 10.27 -1.99 6.28
C ILE A 21 11.54 -1.14 6.28
N THR A 22 11.47 0.01 5.64
CA THR A 22 12.58 0.95 5.50
C THR A 22 12.24 2.26 6.23
N PRO A 23 13.16 2.82 7.04
CA PRO A 23 12.93 4.10 7.71
C PRO A 23 12.87 5.27 6.71
N LEU A 24 11.96 6.22 6.98
CA LEU A 24 11.85 7.48 6.25
C LEU A 24 12.47 8.62 7.05
N TYR A 25 13.19 9.50 6.37
CA TYR A 25 13.86 10.67 6.98
C TYR A 25 13.33 11.97 6.36
N ASN A 26 13.27 13.02 7.19
CA ASN A 26 12.89 14.38 6.78
C ASN A 26 11.62 14.50 5.92
N TYR A 27 10.60 13.66 6.17
CA TYR A 27 9.33 13.67 5.45
C TYR A 27 9.47 13.38 3.94
N LYS A 28 10.59 12.82 3.47
CA LYS A 28 10.82 12.48 2.05
C LYS A 28 10.57 10.99 1.77
N LYS A 29 10.12 10.71 0.55
CA LYS A 29 9.82 9.36 0.00
C LYS A 29 11.01 8.75 -0.76
N HIS A 30 12.24 9.16 -0.43
CA HIS A 30 13.46 8.63 -1.02
C HIS A 30 14.48 8.37 0.09
N THR A 31 15.27 7.32 -0.08
CA THR A 31 16.31 6.91 0.88
C THR A 31 17.69 7.52 0.58
N ASP A 32 17.75 8.54 -0.29
CA ASP A 32 18.97 9.17 -0.81
C ASP A 32 19.72 9.97 0.27
N GLY A 33 20.35 9.22 1.18
CA GLY A 33 21.10 9.75 2.31
C GLY A 33 20.34 9.60 3.62
N LYS A 34 20.86 8.73 4.50
CA LYS A 34 20.48 8.60 5.91
C LYS A 34 20.87 9.86 6.71
N LYS A 35 20.33 11.03 6.35
CA LYS A 35 20.63 12.31 7.02
C LYS A 35 19.34 12.88 7.61
N GLY A 36 19.40 13.32 8.86
CA GLY A 36 18.28 13.97 9.57
C GLY A 36 17.45 13.03 10.45
N SER A 37 16.34 13.55 10.99
CA SER A 37 15.51 12.81 11.96
C SER A 37 14.63 11.78 11.26
N LYS A 38 14.46 10.61 11.90
CA LYS A 38 13.47 9.62 11.48
C LYS A 38 12.08 10.25 11.61
N THR A 39 11.34 10.27 10.52
CA THR A 39 9.99 10.86 10.41
C THR A 39 8.91 9.82 10.17
N GLY A 40 9.30 8.61 9.78
CA GLY A 40 8.36 7.53 9.53
C GLY A 40 9.04 6.23 9.11
N SER A 41 8.22 5.31 8.61
CA SER A 41 8.64 4.07 7.97
C SER A 41 7.73 3.78 6.78
N ALA A 42 8.26 3.11 5.77
CA ALA A 42 7.51 2.63 4.63
C ALA A 42 7.86 1.18 4.33
N VAL A 43 6.94 0.46 3.72
CA VAL A 43 7.23 -0.82 3.06
C VAL A 43 7.85 -0.49 1.71
N ASP A 44 9.05 -1.01 1.46
CA ASP A 44 9.68 -0.98 0.14
C ASP A 44 9.25 -2.21 -0.66
N LEU A 45 8.28 -2.05 -1.55
CA LEU A 45 7.73 -3.18 -2.31
C LEU A 45 8.79 -3.85 -3.20
N GLY A 46 9.87 -3.14 -3.55
CA GLY A 46 11.01 -3.74 -4.27
C GLY A 46 11.79 -4.79 -3.47
N LYS A 47 11.53 -4.89 -2.15
CA LYS A 47 12.10 -5.90 -1.25
C LYS A 47 11.09 -6.98 -0.85
N CYS A 48 9.87 -6.90 -1.37
CA CYS A 48 8.83 -7.89 -1.14
C CYS A 48 8.84 -8.95 -2.25
N ASP A 49 8.06 -10.00 -2.07
CA ASP A 49 7.79 -10.95 -3.14
C ASP A 49 6.96 -10.32 -4.28
N ASP A 50 6.99 -10.95 -5.45
CA ASP A 50 6.35 -10.48 -6.67
C ASP A 50 4.82 -10.66 -6.70
N GLN A 51 4.26 -11.31 -5.69
CA GLN A 51 2.81 -11.49 -5.53
C GLN A 51 2.19 -10.40 -4.66
N LEU A 52 2.95 -9.78 -3.75
CA LEU A 52 2.45 -8.75 -2.87
C LEU A 52 2.14 -7.46 -3.65
N CYS A 53 0.92 -6.96 -3.50
CA CYS A 53 0.55 -5.63 -3.97
C CYS A 53 -0.18 -4.83 -2.89
N VAL A 54 -0.25 -3.52 -3.10
CA VAL A 54 -1.05 -2.61 -2.29
C VAL A 54 -2.10 -1.96 -3.17
N MET A 55 -3.36 -2.18 -2.85
CA MET A 55 -4.46 -1.34 -3.35
C MET A 55 -4.61 -0.12 -2.45
N ASP A 56 -4.48 1.05 -3.04
CA ASP A 56 -4.63 2.34 -2.36
C ASP A 56 -5.96 2.98 -2.76
N PHE A 57 -6.89 2.97 -1.81
CA PHE A 57 -8.18 3.63 -1.90
C PHE A 57 -8.01 5.09 -1.45
N ASP A 58 -7.81 5.97 -2.44
CA ASP A 58 -7.67 7.41 -2.25
C ASP A 58 -9.07 8.05 -2.20
N ILE A 59 -9.62 8.13 -0.99
CA ILE A 59 -10.91 8.77 -0.71
C ILE A 59 -10.75 10.29 -0.83
N LYS A 60 -11.68 10.93 -1.53
CA LYS A 60 -11.66 12.38 -1.73
C LYS A 60 -11.71 13.13 -0.39
N LYS A 61 -10.90 14.18 -0.29
CA LYS A 61 -10.64 14.93 0.96
C LYS A 61 -11.64 16.05 1.23
N ASP A 62 -12.46 16.40 0.25
CA ASP A 62 -13.52 17.40 0.34
C ASP A 62 -14.83 16.84 0.91
N LEU A 63 -14.89 15.52 1.15
CA LEU A 63 -15.98 14.85 1.83
C LEU A 63 -15.93 15.11 3.35
N SER A 64 -17.08 15.00 4.02
CA SER A 64 -17.14 15.07 5.48
C SER A 64 -16.45 13.85 6.12
N ASP A 65 -15.94 14.00 7.35
CA ASP A 65 -15.32 12.90 8.10
C ASP A 65 -16.25 11.69 8.28
N GLU A 66 -17.55 11.96 8.46
CA GLU A 66 -18.60 10.94 8.51
C GLU A 66 -18.67 10.17 7.19
N LYS A 67 -18.70 10.88 6.05
CA LYS A 67 -18.79 10.24 4.73
C LYS A 67 -17.51 9.46 4.39
N ILE A 68 -16.34 10.01 4.72
CA ILE A 68 -15.05 9.32 4.57
C ILE A 68 -15.06 8.02 5.39
N THR A 69 -15.62 8.05 6.60
CA THR A 69 -15.70 6.86 7.47
C THR A 69 -16.70 5.84 6.95
N GLU A 70 -17.86 6.27 6.47
CA GLU A 70 -18.87 5.41 5.83
C GLU A 70 -18.27 4.67 4.62
N ILE A 71 -17.63 5.40 3.70
CA ILE A 71 -17.00 4.81 2.50
C ILE A 71 -15.92 3.81 2.89
N ARG A 72 -15.08 4.15 3.88
CA ARG A 72 -14.01 3.25 4.34
C ARG A 72 -14.57 1.95 4.91
N ASN A 73 -15.63 2.04 5.71
CA ASN A 73 -16.28 0.87 6.29
C ASN A 73 -16.91 -0.01 5.20
N GLN A 74 -17.60 0.59 4.22
CA GLN A 74 -18.14 -0.12 3.07
C GLN A 74 -17.04 -0.85 2.28
N ILE A 75 -15.88 -0.22 2.07
CA ILE A 75 -14.74 -0.88 1.43
C ILE A 75 -14.30 -2.09 2.28
N ILE A 76 -14.07 -1.90 3.59
CA ILE A 76 -13.60 -2.95 4.50
C ILE A 76 -14.57 -4.15 4.55
N GLU A 77 -15.87 -3.90 4.58
CA GLU A 77 -16.91 -4.95 4.61
C GLU A 77 -16.92 -5.83 3.36
N ASN A 78 -16.41 -5.33 2.23
CA ASN A 78 -16.33 -6.06 0.96
C ASN A 78 -14.96 -6.70 0.71
N LEU A 79 -14.01 -6.55 1.63
CA LEU A 79 -12.68 -7.14 1.49
C LEU A 79 -12.60 -8.56 2.07
N PRO A 80 -11.74 -9.44 1.51
CA PRO A 80 -11.51 -10.77 2.08
C PRO A 80 -10.80 -10.67 3.44
N SER A 81 -10.87 -11.72 4.25
CA SER A 81 -10.37 -11.72 5.64
C SER A 81 -8.84 -11.82 5.76
N ASN A 82 -8.13 -12.33 4.74
CA ASN A 82 -6.68 -12.54 4.78
C ASN A 82 -5.90 -11.42 4.06
N ILE A 83 -6.00 -10.20 4.59
CA ILE A 83 -5.36 -9.00 4.03
C ILE A 83 -4.71 -8.14 5.12
N GLY A 84 -3.79 -7.26 4.74
CA GLY A 84 -3.28 -6.22 5.61
C GLY A 84 -4.03 -4.90 5.38
N LEU A 85 -4.53 -4.29 6.45
CA LEU A 85 -5.26 -3.03 6.39
C LEU A 85 -4.49 -1.91 7.09
N VAL A 86 -4.33 -0.78 6.39
CA VAL A 86 -3.65 0.41 6.91
C VAL A 86 -4.45 1.65 6.54
N LYS A 87 -4.98 2.35 7.55
CA LYS A 87 -5.59 3.68 7.35
C LYS A 87 -4.52 4.69 6.97
N THR A 88 -4.76 5.46 5.91
CA THR A 88 -3.82 6.51 5.46
C THR A 88 -4.03 7.80 6.23
N ALA A 89 -3.03 8.70 6.21
CA ALA A 89 -3.10 9.99 6.91
C ALA A 89 -4.27 10.87 6.45
N HIS A 90 -4.74 10.70 5.21
CA HIS A 90 -5.84 11.46 4.64
C HIS A 90 -7.19 10.72 4.70
N GLY A 91 -7.31 9.67 5.52
CA GLY A 91 -8.57 8.98 5.74
C GLY A 91 -8.90 7.86 4.74
N GLY A 92 -8.10 7.70 3.69
CA GLY A 92 -8.13 6.57 2.76
C GLY A 92 -7.62 5.26 3.37
N LEU A 93 -7.40 4.26 2.52
CA LEU A 93 -7.06 2.90 2.93
C LEU A 93 -6.03 2.25 2.01
N HIS A 94 -4.90 1.81 2.59
CA HIS A 94 -4.01 0.86 1.94
C HIS A 94 -4.45 -0.56 2.31
N VAL A 95 -4.61 -1.39 1.29
CA VAL A 95 -4.95 -2.81 1.40
C VAL A 95 -3.80 -3.62 0.81
N TYR A 96 -3.09 -4.36 1.66
CA TYR A 96 -2.02 -5.28 1.28
C TYR A 96 -2.60 -6.67 1.03
N LEU A 97 -2.37 -7.21 -0.16
CA LEU A 97 -2.93 -8.49 -0.58
C LEU A 97 -2.08 -9.15 -1.67
N ASP A 98 -2.40 -10.41 -1.97
CA ASP A 98 -1.87 -11.07 -3.17
C ASP A 98 -2.55 -10.54 -4.43
N ARG A 99 -1.74 -10.27 -5.46
CA ARG A 99 -2.23 -9.87 -6.78
C ARG A 99 -2.93 -11.00 -7.53
N ASP A 100 -2.77 -12.25 -7.09
CA ASP A 100 -3.38 -13.45 -7.68
C ASP A 100 -3.24 -13.52 -9.22
N GLY A 101 -2.02 -13.25 -9.71
CA GLY A 101 -1.75 -13.27 -11.15
C GLY A 101 -2.25 -12.05 -11.94
N TYR A 102 -2.85 -11.05 -11.30
CA TYR A 102 -3.27 -9.81 -11.95
C TYR A 102 -2.09 -9.18 -12.72
N PRO A 103 -2.28 -8.82 -14.01
CA PRO A 103 -1.20 -8.32 -14.86
C PRO A 103 -0.86 -6.86 -14.51
N LEU A 104 0.40 -6.63 -14.17
CA LEU A 104 0.94 -5.31 -13.88
C LEU A 104 1.60 -4.72 -15.13
N LYS A 105 1.40 -3.42 -15.38
CA LYS A 105 2.07 -2.68 -16.47
C LYS A 105 3.27 -1.86 -16.00
N ASN A 106 3.28 -1.48 -14.73
CA ASN A 106 4.30 -0.67 -14.07
C ASN A 106 4.19 -0.85 -12.53
N ASN A 107 5.17 -0.36 -11.77
CA ASN A 107 5.17 -0.41 -10.30
C ASN A 107 4.05 0.45 -9.66
N SER A 108 3.30 1.24 -10.45
CA SER A 108 2.24 2.14 -9.99
C SER A 108 1.17 2.37 -11.04
N GLN A 109 0.05 1.66 -10.92
CA GLN A 109 -1.10 1.85 -11.78
C GLN A 109 -2.08 2.78 -11.08
N ILE A 110 -2.15 4.02 -11.56
CA ILE A 110 -2.89 5.11 -10.92
C ILE A 110 -4.31 5.21 -11.49
N LYS A 111 -5.30 5.43 -10.61
CA LYS A 111 -6.72 5.63 -10.95
C LYS A 111 -7.26 4.55 -11.89
N ILE A 112 -6.94 3.30 -11.58
CA ILE A 112 -7.44 2.13 -12.34
C ILE A 112 -8.95 1.97 -12.19
N ILE A 113 -9.49 2.42 -11.06
CA ILE A 113 -10.92 2.59 -10.82
C ILE A 113 -11.11 4.04 -10.37
N LYS A 114 -12.10 4.71 -10.96
CA LYS A 114 -12.52 6.05 -10.59
C LYS A 114 -13.98 5.97 -10.20
N THR A 115 -14.29 6.44 -9.00
CA THR A 115 -15.68 6.61 -8.55
C THR A 115 -15.93 8.09 -8.26
N GLU A 116 -17.17 8.42 -7.93
CA GLU A 116 -17.50 9.76 -7.46
C GLU A 116 -16.77 10.14 -6.17
N ASN A 117 -16.44 9.18 -5.31
CA ASN A 117 -15.97 9.46 -3.95
C ASN A 117 -14.53 9.03 -3.67
N PHE A 118 -13.96 8.15 -4.48
CA PHE A 118 -12.59 7.67 -4.32
C PHE A 118 -11.99 7.19 -5.63
N ASN A 119 -10.67 7.12 -5.68
CA ASN A 119 -9.94 6.42 -6.74
C ASN A 119 -9.24 5.20 -6.16
N VAL A 120 -8.99 4.20 -7.00
CA VAL A 120 -8.16 3.05 -6.64
C VAL A 120 -6.87 3.09 -7.45
N ASN A 121 -5.75 3.01 -6.74
CA ASN A 121 -4.42 2.80 -7.32
C ASN A 121 -3.91 1.41 -6.95
N ILE A 122 -3.06 0.81 -7.79
CA ILE A 122 -2.28 -0.39 -7.45
C ILE A 122 -0.81 0.00 -7.37
N PHE A 123 -0.17 -0.36 -6.27
CA PHE A 123 1.27 -0.31 -6.10
C PHE A 123 1.82 -1.73 -5.97
N ALA A 124 2.84 -2.02 -6.75
CA ALA A 124 3.48 -3.31 -6.78
C ALA A 124 4.95 -3.13 -7.20
N HIS A 125 5.68 -4.22 -7.22
CA HIS A 125 7.03 -4.29 -7.76
C HIS A 125 7.02 -5.20 -9.00
N ILE A 126 7.50 -4.67 -10.13
CA ILE A 126 7.79 -5.42 -11.36
C ILE A 126 9.30 -5.46 -11.61
N ASP A 127 9.99 -4.40 -11.22
CA ASP A 127 11.43 -4.23 -11.39
C ASP A 127 12.07 -3.68 -10.10
N GLU A 128 13.40 -3.62 -10.08
CA GLU A 128 14.19 -3.20 -8.92
C GLU A 128 13.97 -1.74 -8.48
N ASN A 129 13.13 -0.97 -9.18
CA ASN A 129 12.86 0.41 -8.81
C ASN A 129 12.06 0.47 -7.51
N GLN A 130 12.58 1.27 -6.58
CA GLN A 130 11.98 1.48 -5.27
C GLN A 130 10.52 1.96 -5.37
N ARG A 131 9.62 1.26 -4.67
CA ARG A 131 8.22 1.69 -4.49
C ARG A 131 7.85 1.66 -3.01
N LEU A 132 7.88 2.84 -2.39
CA LEU A 132 7.60 3.00 -0.97
C LEU A 132 6.11 3.24 -0.66
N VAL A 133 5.53 2.41 0.20
CA VAL A 133 4.18 2.58 0.77
C VAL A 133 4.30 2.95 2.25
N VAL A 134 3.84 4.15 2.60
CA VAL A 134 3.99 4.70 3.96
C VAL A 134 3.14 3.93 4.96
N LEU A 135 3.73 3.56 6.10
CA LEU A 135 3.06 2.87 7.20
C LEU A 135 2.38 3.85 8.18
N PRO A 136 1.39 3.39 8.98
CA PRO A 136 0.75 4.21 10.01
C PRO A 136 1.74 4.89 10.96
N LYS A 137 1.33 6.00 11.57
CA LYS A 137 2.13 6.80 12.52
C LYS A 137 3.41 7.42 11.93
N SER A 138 3.58 7.35 10.61
CA SER A 138 4.62 8.06 9.88
C SER A 138 4.12 9.44 9.47
N ALA A 139 4.93 10.46 9.69
CA ALA A 139 4.69 11.78 9.14
C ALA A 139 5.42 11.90 7.79
N TYR A 140 4.70 12.17 6.72
CA TYR A 140 5.24 12.34 5.37
C TYR A 140 4.62 13.59 4.73
N ARG A 141 5.42 14.34 3.94
CA ARG A 141 4.95 15.49 3.16
C ARG A 141 5.01 15.14 1.67
N PRO A 142 3.88 15.13 0.95
CA PRO A 142 3.89 15.10 -0.52
C PRO A 142 4.78 16.22 -1.05
N GLN A 143 5.68 15.91 -1.99
CA GLN A 143 6.38 16.92 -2.79
C GLN A 143 5.49 17.32 -3.97
#